data_AF-A0A543AY95-F1
#
_entry.id   AF-A0A543AY95-F1
#
_cell.length_a   1.000
_cell.length_b   1.000
_cell.length_c   1.000
_cell.angle_alpha   90.00
_cell.angle_beta   90.00
_cell.angle_gamma   90.00
#
_symmetry.space_group_name_H-M   'P 1'
#
loop_
_entity.id
_entity.type
_entity.pdbx_description
1 polymer ?
#
loop_
_entity_poly.entity_id
_entity_poly.type
_entity_poly.pdbx_seq_one_letter_code
_entity_poly.pdbx_strand_id
1 'polypeptide(L)'
;MNTLHFQLESTTIRADSTDGGILAFLHGFKTVEIEFRDHAFRQYEADGLSYQLGRLLTTLWTEARRQRRKVLRNNGFELQEQDGFHWNGQARELIDLRETGQYGGSSSNESITVESEGWRTFEVRIDDHVFGQLDEADFIDTFYEALTDLSEDLKMADYEYKQKVYGWDDIDG
;
A
#
# COMPACT_ATOMS: atom_id res chain seq x y z
N MET A 1 11.75 -25.03 -8.41
CA MET A 1 10.77 -24.11 -7.80
C MET A 1 11.57 -22.97 -7.18
N ASN A 2 11.30 -21.71 -7.54
CA ASN A 2 12.09 -20.57 -7.04
C ASN A 2 11.65 -20.24 -5.60
N THR A 3 12.44 -20.67 -4.61
CA THR A 3 12.13 -20.56 -3.17
C THR A 3 11.80 -19.12 -2.74
N LEU A 4 12.43 -18.11 -3.36
CA LEU A 4 12.17 -16.70 -3.05
C LEU A 4 10.77 -16.26 -3.48
N HIS A 5 10.36 -16.61 -4.70
CA HIS A 5 9.05 -16.24 -5.23
C HIS A 5 7.94 -16.81 -4.34
N PHE A 6 8.04 -18.10 -4.02
CA PHE A 6 7.09 -18.77 -3.13
C PHE A 6 7.01 -18.11 -1.76
N GLN A 7 8.15 -17.76 -1.15
CA GLN A 7 8.18 -17.08 0.15
C GLN A 7 7.53 -15.68 0.10
N LEU A 8 7.76 -14.92 -0.97
CA LEU A 8 7.14 -13.61 -1.14
C LEU A 8 5.63 -13.74 -1.31
N GLU A 9 5.15 -14.68 -2.13
CA GLU A 9 3.72 -14.91 -2.36
C GLU A 9 2.99 -15.48 -1.15
N SER A 10 3.64 -16.35 -0.37
CA SER A 10 3.05 -16.93 0.84
C SER A 10 3.13 -16.01 2.06
N THR A 11 3.72 -14.83 1.95
CA THR A 11 3.81 -13.89 3.08
C THR A 11 2.45 -13.26 3.32
N THR A 12 1.94 -13.41 4.54
CA THR A 12 0.78 -12.67 5.04
C THR A 12 1.25 -11.75 6.15
N ILE A 13 0.99 -10.46 6.02
CA ILE A 13 1.20 -9.47 7.08
C ILE A 13 -0.14 -9.12 7.67
N ARG A 14 -0.19 -8.97 8.99
CA ARG A 14 -1.38 -8.58 9.74
C ARG A 14 -1.12 -7.26 10.44
N ALA A 15 -2.11 -6.37 10.43
CA ALA A 15 -2.13 -5.15 11.23
C ALA A 15 -3.53 -4.93 11.83
N ASP A 16 -3.58 -4.29 12.99
CA ASP A 16 -4.80 -3.94 13.70
C ASP A 16 -4.92 -2.41 13.73
N SER A 17 -6.14 -1.88 13.63
CA SER A 17 -6.39 -0.45 13.85
C SER A 17 -6.04 -0.05 15.29
N THR A 18 -5.90 1.26 15.54
CA THR A 18 -5.45 1.75 16.85
C THR A 18 -6.45 1.41 17.96
N ASP A 19 -7.75 1.42 17.62
CA ASP A 19 -8.85 1.04 18.50
C ASP A 19 -9.16 -0.47 18.50
N GLY A 20 -8.49 -1.24 17.64
CA GLY A 20 -8.69 -2.68 17.49
C GLY A 20 -9.99 -3.10 16.79
N GLY A 21 -10.79 -2.16 16.30
CA GLY A 21 -12.07 -2.42 15.63
C GLY A 21 -11.94 -2.91 14.19
N ILE A 22 -10.77 -2.70 13.56
CA ILE A 22 -10.49 -3.09 12.18
C ILE A 22 -9.23 -3.95 12.14
N LEU A 23 -9.29 -5.04 11.39
CA LEU A 23 -8.19 -5.93 11.11
C LEU A 23 -7.85 -5.83 9.62
N ALA A 24 -6.57 -5.75 9.29
CA ALA A 24 -6.12 -5.80 7.91
C ALA A 24 -5.08 -6.89 7.70
N PHE A 25 -5.14 -7.51 6.53
CA PHE A 25 -4.16 -8.45 6.02
C PHE A 25 -3.58 -7.96 4.71
N LEU A 26 -2.28 -8.18 4.50
CA LEU A 26 -1.63 -8.01 3.21
C LEU A 26 -1.06 -9.35 2.76
N HIS A 27 -1.64 -9.91 1.70
CA HIS A 27 -1.25 -11.18 1.12
C HIS A 27 -0.30 -10.97 -0.05
N GLY A 28 0.83 -11.66 -0.03
CA GLY A 28 1.79 -11.67 -1.13
C GLY A 28 2.34 -10.29 -1.50
N PHE A 29 2.27 -9.31 -0.59
CA PHE A 29 2.57 -7.89 -0.83
C PHE A 29 1.72 -7.22 -1.92
N LYS A 30 0.54 -7.78 -2.24
CA LYS A 30 -0.31 -7.31 -3.36
C LYS A 30 -1.74 -7.04 -2.95
N THR A 31 -2.36 -7.97 -2.22
CA THR A 31 -3.79 -7.93 -1.93
C THR A 31 -4.00 -7.53 -0.48
N VAL A 32 -4.67 -6.39 -0.28
CA VAL A 32 -5.12 -5.95 1.04
C VAL A 32 -6.51 -6.52 1.28
N GLU A 33 -6.72 -7.12 2.45
CA GLU A 33 -8.02 -7.55 2.95
C GLU A 33 -8.29 -6.81 4.26
N ILE A 34 -9.51 -6.34 4.47
CA ILE A 34 -9.96 -5.71 5.73
C ILE A 34 -11.19 -6.44 6.30
N GLU A 35 -11.27 -6.46 7.62
CA GLU A 35 -12.37 -7.03 8.40
C GLU A 35 -12.73 -6.08 9.55
N PHE A 36 -14.02 -5.81 9.73
CA PHE A 36 -14.52 -5.12 10.92
C PHE A 36 -14.89 -6.13 12.00
N ARG A 37 -14.40 -5.93 13.22
CA ARG A 37 -14.71 -6.79 14.36
C ARG A 37 -16.01 -6.39 15.02
N ASP A 38 -16.78 -7.37 15.49
CA ASP A 38 -17.98 -7.13 16.31
C ASP A 38 -18.94 -6.09 15.70
N HIS A 39 -19.05 -6.07 14.36
CA HIS A 39 -19.83 -5.07 13.61
C HIS A 39 -19.42 -3.61 13.88
N ALA A 40 -18.11 -3.38 14.12
CA ALA A 40 -17.56 -2.07 14.44
C ALA A 40 -17.81 -1.02 13.34
N PHE A 41 -18.04 -1.43 12.09
CA PHE A 41 -18.34 -0.52 10.99
C PHE A 41 -19.45 0.49 11.34
N ARG A 42 -20.55 0.01 11.93
CA ARG A 42 -21.71 0.85 12.30
C ARG A 42 -21.46 1.79 13.48
N GLN A 43 -20.31 1.65 14.16
CA GLN A 43 -19.94 2.48 15.31
C GLN A 43 -19.07 3.67 14.89
N TYR A 44 -18.58 3.68 13.64
CA TYR A 44 -17.76 4.77 13.13
C TYR A 44 -18.59 5.88 12.49
N GLU A 45 -18.00 7.07 12.50
CA GLU A 45 -18.33 8.18 11.62
C GLU A 45 -17.22 8.32 10.56
N ALA A 46 -17.46 9.12 9.52
CA ALA A 46 -16.54 9.25 8.38
C ALA A 46 -15.13 9.67 8.78
N ASP A 47 -14.98 10.72 9.57
CA ASP A 47 -13.68 11.19 10.05
C ASP A 47 -12.95 10.13 10.89
N GLY A 48 -13.70 9.45 11.77
CA GLY A 48 -13.17 8.41 12.64
C GLY A 48 -12.65 7.21 11.85
N LEU A 49 -13.46 6.72 10.90
CA LEU A 49 -13.07 5.59 10.05
C LEU A 49 -11.92 5.95 9.11
N SER A 50 -11.97 7.13 8.50
CA SER A 50 -10.90 7.70 7.65
C SER A 50 -9.57 7.70 8.39
N TYR A 51 -9.55 8.22 9.62
CA TYR A 51 -8.37 8.24 10.46
C TYR A 51 -7.84 6.82 10.77
N GLN A 52 -8.73 5.89 11.17
CA GLN A 52 -8.31 4.53 11.50
C GLN A 52 -7.75 3.80 10.27
N LEU A 53 -8.40 3.90 9.11
CA LEU A 53 -7.94 3.25 7.89
C LEU A 53 -6.61 3.82 7.39
N GLY A 54 -6.41 5.16 7.39
CA GLY A 54 -5.14 5.75 7.00
C GLY A 54 -3.97 5.29 7.87
N ARG A 55 -4.18 5.22 9.20
CA ARG A 55 -3.18 4.69 10.14
C ARG A 55 -2.93 3.19 9.96
N LEU A 56 -3.99 2.43 9.70
CA LEU A 56 -3.93 1.00 9.46
C LEU A 56 -3.11 0.67 8.20
N LEU A 57 -3.40 1.33 7.07
CA LEU A 57 -2.66 1.18 5.82
C LEU A 57 -1.18 1.57 5.97
N THR A 58 -0.91 2.69 6.65
CA THR A 58 0.46 3.14 6.97
C THR A 58 1.24 2.07 7.75
N THR A 59 0.59 1.45 8.74
CA THR A 59 1.18 0.40 9.56
C THR A 59 1.43 -0.86 8.74
N LEU A 60 0.42 -1.31 8.00
CA LEU A 60 0.46 -2.50 7.17
C LEU A 60 1.61 -2.41 6.15
N TRP A 61 1.74 -1.27 5.48
CA TRP A 61 2.80 -1.04 4.50
C TRP A 61 4.20 -0.93 5.12
N THR A 62 4.32 -0.31 6.30
CA THR A 62 5.57 -0.26 7.04
C THR A 62 6.07 -1.67 7.39
N GLU A 63 5.17 -2.52 7.89
CA GLU A 63 5.48 -3.92 8.19
C GLU A 63 5.76 -4.72 6.92
N ALA A 64 5.06 -4.45 5.83
CA ALA A 64 5.34 -5.03 4.52
C ALA A 64 6.77 -4.75 4.05
N ARG A 65 7.22 -3.49 4.13
CA ARG A 65 8.61 -3.13 3.78
C ARG A 65 9.62 -3.87 4.65
N ARG A 66 9.36 -3.99 5.96
CA ARG A 66 10.24 -4.71 6.90
C ARG A 66 10.31 -6.20 6.57
N GLN A 67 9.17 -6.85 6.34
CA GLN A 67 9.13 -8.29 6.03
C GLN A 67 9.74 -8.59 4.66
N ARG A 68 9.47 -7.78 3.64
CA ARG A 68 10.09 -7.95 2.32
C ARG A 68 11.61 -7.89 2.41
N ARG A 69 12.17 -6.91 3.15
CA ARG A 69 13.62 -6.82 3.39
C ARG A 69 14.16 -8.06 4.11
N LYS A 70 13.45 -8.56 5.12
CA LYS A 70 13.83 -9.77 5.86
C LYS A 70 13.86 -11.00 4.94
N VAL A 71 12.84 -11.18 4.10
CA VAL A 71 12.78 -12.29 3.13
C VAL A 71 13.95 -12.22 2.15
N LEU A 72 14.22 -11.04 1.58
CA LEU A 72 15.36 -10.85 0.68
C LEU A 72 16.69 -11.20 1.37
N ARG A 73 16.94 -10.66 2.57
CA ARG A 73 18.15 -10.95 3.35
C ARG A 73 18.32 -12.43 3.65
N ASN A 74 17.24 -13.13 4.02
CA ASN A 74 17.28 -14.57 4.31
C ASN A 74 17.62 -15.42 3.07
N ASN A 75 17.45 -14.89 1.86
CA ASN A 75 17.81 -15.56 0.61
C ASN A 75 19.18 -15.10 0.07
N GLY A 76 20.01 -14.45 0.89
CA GLY A 76 21.35 -14.04 0.51
C GLY A 76 21.42 -12.76 -0.32
N PHE A 77 20.31 -12.03 -0.46
CA PHE A 77 20.34 -10.68 -1.02
C PHE A 77 20.86 -9.73 0.06
N GLU A 78 22.08 -9.26 -0.11
CA GLU A 78 22.59 -8.13 0.67
C GLU A 78 21.83 -6.87 0.22
N LEU A 79 20.91 -6.41 1.08
CA LEU A 79 20.45 -5.04 1.01
C LEU A 79 21.66 -4.21 1.40
N GLN A 80 22.41 -3.70 0.42
CA GLN A 80 23.53 -2.80 0.69
C GLN A 80 23.00 -1.64 1.53
N GLU A 81 23.28 -1.67 2.84
CA GLU A 81 23.08 -0.55 3.73
C GLU A 81 23.94 0.60 3.18
N GLN A 82 23.39 1.82 3.22
CA GLN A 82 23.85 3.01 2.51
C GLN A 82 25.30 3.46 2.83
N ASP A 83 26.11 2.69 3.54
CA ASP A 83 27.44 3.08 4.00
C ASP A 83 28.54 3.01 2.92
N GLY A 84 28.19 2.70 1.66
CA GLY A 84 29.10 2.67 0.49
C GLY A 84 28.66 3.59 -0.65
N PHE A 85 28.51 4.89 -0.39
CA PHE A 85 27.85 5.94 -1.19
C PHE A 85 28.35 6.24 -2.63
N HIS A 86 29.20 5.43 -3.25
CA HIS A 86 29.85 5.84 -4.50
C HIS A 86 29.28 5.29 -5.82
N TRP A 87 28.30 4.37 -5.84
CA TRP A 87 28.08 3.62 -7.07
C TRP A 87 26.69 3.50 -7.69
N ASN A 88 25.66 4.23 -7.27
CA ASN A 88 24.53 4.41 -8.18
C ASN A 88 23.69 5.67 -7.91
N GLY A 89 24.09 6.81 -8.52
CA GLY A 89 23.30 8.03 -8.50
C GLY A 89 21.87 7.83 -9.03
N GLN A 90 21.69 6.94 -10.02
CA GLN A 90 20.39 6.58 -10.57
C GLN A 90 19.53 5.83 -9.54
N ALA A 91 20.09 4.86 -8.81
CA ALA A 91 19.33 4.15 -7.76
C ALA A 91 18.90 5.10 -6.63
N ARG A 92 19.75 6.06 -6.26
CA ARG A 92 19.39 7.10 -5.30
C ARG A 92 18.27 7.98 -5.82
N GLU A 93 18.37 8.45 -7.06
CA GLU A 93 17.33 9.25 -7.69
C GLU A 93 15.98 8.50 -7.75
N LEU A 94 15.98 7.20 -8.09
CA LEU A 94 14.77 6.39 -8.08
C LEU A 94 14.16 6.25 -6.68
N ILE A 95 15.00 6.07 -5.64
CA ILE A 95 14.54 6.02 -4.25
C ILE A 95 13.93 7.37 -3.87
N ASP A 96 14.62 8.48 -4.17
CA ASP A 96 14.16 9.83 -3.85
C ASP A 96 12.81 10.10 -4.53
N LEU A 97 12.65 9.78 -5.82
CA LEU A 97 11.38 9.90 -6.55
C LEU A 97 10.25 9.10 -5.91
N ARG A 98 10.50 7.84 -5.54
CA ARG A 98 9.49 7.00 -4.86
C ARG A 98 9.10 7.55 -3.51
N GLU A 99 10.05 8.13 -2.77
CA GLU A 99 9.86 8.64 -1.42
C GLU A 99 9.23 10.03 -1.36
N THR A 100 9.27 10.80 -2.45
CA THR A 100 8.61 12.11 -2.54
C THR A 100 7.39 12.13 -3.47
N GLY A 101 7.12 11.03 -4.19
CA GLY A 101 5.94 10.92 -5.03
C GLY A 101 4.64 10.99 -4.23
N GLN A 102 3.61 11.54 -4.87
CA GLN A 102 2.23 11.55 -4.39
C GLN A 102 1.41 10.64 -5.31
N TYR A 103 0.56 9.82 -4.70
CA TYR A 103 -0.22 8.81 -5.40
C TYR A 103 -1.64 8.84 -4.87
N GLY A 104 -2.60 8.51 -5.72
CA GLY A 104 -4.02 8.56 -5.38
C GLY A 104 -4.78 7.39 -5.98
N GLY A 105 -5.83 6.98 -5.30
CA GLY A 105 -6.83 6.09 -5.83
C GLY A 105 -8.21 6.44 -5.30
N SER A 106 -9.22 6.27 -6.14
CA SER A 106 -10.60 6.60 -5.82
C SER A 106 -11.54 5.45 -6.16
N SER A 107 -12.58 5.30 -5.35
CA SER A 107 -13.73 4.48 -5.72
C SER A 107 -14.45 5.05 -6.95
N SER A 108 -15.20 4.23 -7.67
CA SER A 108 -15.85 4.63 -8.93
C SER A 108 -16.83 5.81 -8.80
N ASN A 109 -17.41 6.00 -7.62
CA ASN A 109 -18.31 7.11 -7.29
C ASN A 109 -17.62 8.24 -6.51
N GLU A 110 -16.30 8.18 -6.35
CA GLU A 110 -15.45 9.14 -5.60
C GLU A 110 -15.80 9.28 -4.11
N SER A 111 -16.66 8.42 -3.56
CA SER A 111 -17.11 8.49 -2.15
C SER A 111 -16.04 8.08 -1.15
N ILE A 112 -15.03 7.34 -1.62
CA ILE A 112 -13.82 6.99 -0.87
C ILE A 112 -12.61 7.29 -1.75
N THR A 113 -11.64 8.00 -1.18
CA THR A 113 -10.34 8.30 -1.79
C THR A 113 -9.21 7.91 -0.86
N VAL A 114 -8.11 7.43 -1.42
CA VAL A 114 -6.90 7.03 -0.71
C VAL A 114 -5.71 7.71 -1.36
N GLU A 115 -5.01 8.53 -0.60
CA GLU A 115 -3.79 9.21 -1.02
C GLU A 115 -2.58 8.61 -0.31
N SER A 116 -1.44 8.57 -0.99
CA SER A 116 -0.17 8.18 -0.39
C SER A 116 0.94 9.17 -0.69
N GLU A 117 1.72 9.50 0.34
CA GLU A 117 2.99 10.20 0.19
C GLU A 117 4.15 9.22 0.37
N GLY A 118 5.00 9.11 -0.65
CA GLY A 118 6.27 8.40 -0.57
C GLY A 118 6.19 6.89 -0.34
N TRP A 119 5.01 6.28 -0.55
CA TRP A 119 4.68 4.92 -0.12
C TRP A 119 5.00 4.72 1.37
N ARG A 120 4.70 5.72 2.19
CA ARG A 120 5.03 5.75 3.62
C ARG A 120 3.81 6.10 4.43
N THR A 121 3.17 7.19 4.05
CA THR A 121 1.98 7.71 4.72
C THR A 121 0.79 7.49 3.81
N PHE A 122 -0.33 7.06 4.38
CA PHE A 122 -1.59 6.91 3.70
C PHE A 122 -2.64 7.78 4.39
N GLU A 123 -3.38 8.53 3.60
CA GLU A 123 -4.55 9.28 4.02
C GLU A 123 -5.76 8.65 3.33
N VAL A 124 -6.84 8.46 4.09
CA VAL A 124 -8.11 7.98 3.55
C VAL A 124 -9.12 9.08 3.82
N ARG A 125 -9.94 9.42 2.82
CA ARG A 125 -11.10 10.30 2.99
C ARG A 125 -12.34 9.55 2.56
N ILE A 126 -13.36 9.60 3.39
CA ILE A 126 -14.65 8.96 3.20
C ILE A 126 -15.70 10.05 3.27
N ASP A 127 -16.59 10.10 2.29
CA ASP A 127 -17.70 11.05 2.31
C ASP A 127 -18.73 10.68 3.38
N ASP A 128 -19.27 11.69 4.07
CA ASP A 128 -20.25 11.50 5.16
C ASP A 128 -21.47 10.67 4.76
N HIS A 129 -21.88 10.75 3.49
CA HIS A 129 -23.09 10.07 3.01
C HIS A 129 -22.91 8.55 2.89
N VAL A 130 -21.67 8.03 2.91
CA VAL A 130 -21.36 6.61 2.80
C VAL A 130 -22.09 5.78 3.85
N PHE A 131 -22.13 6.23 5.11
CA PHE A 131 -22.75 5.48 6.22
C PHE A 131 -24.28 5.39 6.13
N GLY A 132 -24.90 6.30 5.38
CA GLY A 132 -26.34 6.28 5.11
C GLY A 132 -26.74 5.45 3.89
N GLN A 133 -25.78 5.09 3.04
CA GLN A 133 -26.03 4.48 1.73
C GLN A 133 -25.49 3.06 1.62
N LEU A 134 -24.32 2.80 2.22
CA LEU A 134 -23.64 1.52 2.12
C LEU A 134 -23.83 0.70 3.41
N ASP A 135 -23.93 -0.61 3.24
CA ASP A 135 -23.67 -1.53 4.33
C ASP A 135 -22.17 -1.86 4.43
N GLU A 136 -21.82 -2.73 5.37
CA GLU A 136 -20.41 -3.06 5.62
C GLU A 136 -19.78 -3.77 4.41
N ALA A 137 -20.52 -4.63 3.71
CA ALA A 137 -20.01 -5.36 2.56
C ALA A 137 -19.82 -4.40 1.37
N ASP A 138 -20.82 -3.57 1.10
CA ASP A 138 -20.75 -2.56 0.03
C ASP A 138 -19.63 -1.54 0.30
N PHE A 139 -19.42 -1.16 1.55
CA PHE A 139 -18.30 -0.31 1.97
C PHE A 139 -16.95 -0.96 1.66
N ILE A 140 -16.78 -2.23 2.03
CA ILE A 140 -15.53 -2.97 1.79
C ILE A 140 -15.23 -3.06 0.30
N ASP A 141 -16.24 -3.38 -0.52
CA ASP A 141 -16.08 -3.44 -1.98
C ASP A 141 -15.68 -2.06 -2.55
N THR A 142 -16.37 -0.99 -2.13
CA THR A 142 -16.06 0.39 -2.54
C THR A 142 -14.64 0.80 -2.11
N PHE A 143 -14.21 0.41 -0.91
CA PHE A 143 -12.86 0.68 -0.43
C PHE A 143 -11.80 -0.09 -1.22
N TYR A 144 -12.08 -1.34 -1.63
CA TYR A 144 -11.19 -2.11 -2.50
C TYR A 144 -11.07 -1.54 -3.91
N GLU A 145 -12.10 -0.90 -4.45
CA GLU A 145 -11.99 -0.14 -5.69
C GLU A 145 -10.93 0.96 -5.56
N ALA A 146 -11.01 1.78 -4.49
CA ALA A 146 -10.06 2.85 -4.24
C ALA A 146 -8.61 2.34 -4.04
N LEU A 147 -8.44 1.21 -3.33
CA LEU A 147 -7.12 0.58 -3.17
C LEU A 147 -6.58 -0.02 -4.48
N THR A 148 -7.45 -0.53 -5.34
CA THR A 148 -7.07 -1.06 -6.64
C THR A 148 -6.58 0.05 -7.55
N ASP A 149 -7.34 1.15 -7.62
CA ASP A 149 -6.96 2.36 -8.37
C ASP A 149 -5.62 2.93 -7.89
N LEU A 150 -5.44 3.05 -6.56
CA LEU A 150 -4.16 3.44 -5.96
C LEU A 150 -3.04 2.48 -6.36
N SER A 151 -3.28 1.17 -6.37
CA SER A 151 -2.28 0.18 -6.78
C SER A 151 -1.85 0.35 -8.24
N GLU A 152 -2.77 0.73 -9.12
CA GLU A 152 -2.49 1.00 -10.53
C GLU A 152 -1.67 2.28 -10.70
N ASP A 153 -2.04 3.36 -10.02
CA ASP A 153 -1.29 4.62 -10.00
C ASP A 153 0.15 4.41 -9.50
N LEU A 154 0.32 3.68 -8.40
CA LEU A 154 1.64 3.31 -7.87
C LEU A 154 2.50 2.53 -8.87
N LYS A 155 1.91 1.61 -9.65
CA LYS A 155 2.63 0.83 -10.67
C LYS A 155 3.03 1.69 -11.85
N MET A 156 2.14 2.56 -12.31
CA MET A 156 2.38 3.48 -13.41
C MET A 156 3.50 4.46 -13.05
N ALA A 157 3.43 5.09 -11.88
CA ALA A 157 4.50 5.98 -11.41
C ALA A 157 5.84 5.25 -11.22
N ASP A 158 5.83 4.01 -10.70
CA ASP A 158 7.06 3.22 -10.57
C ASP A 158 7.70 2.92 -11.94
N TYR A 159 6.88 2.66 -12.95
CA TYR A 159 7.32 2.47 -14.33
C TYR A 159 7.94 3.76 -14.89
N GLU A 160 7.24 4.89 -14.77
CA GLU A 160 7.73 6.20 -15.23
C GLU A 160 9.04 6.59 -14.56
N TYR A 161 9.18 6.35 -13.26
CA TYR A 161 10.42 6.66 -12.54
C TYR A 161 11.58 5.79 -13.03
N LYS A 162 11.35 4.51 -13.30
CA LYS A 162 12.38 3.63 -13.88
C LYS A 162 12.76 4.08 -15.29
N GLN A 163 11.79 4.45 -16.13
CA GLN A 163 12.05 4.97 -17.46
C GLN A 163 12.89 6.24 -17.39
N LYS A 164 12.49 7.20 -16.55
CA LYS A 164 13.21 8.47 -16.34
C LYS A 164 14.65 8.25 -15.88
N VAL A 165 14.86 7.34 -14.94
CA VAL A 165 16.16 7.14 -14.27
C VAL A 165 17.11 6.26 -15.08
N TYR A 166 16.61 5.20 -15.71
CA TYR A 166 17.43 4.21 -16.42
C TYR A 166 17.36 4.30 -17.93
N GLY A 167 16.48 5.13 -18.50
CA GLY A 167 16.27 5.18 -19.95
C GLY A 167 15.75 3.85 -20.49
N TRP A 168 14.89 3.15 -19.74
CA TRP A 168 14.14 1.99 -20.26
C TRP A 168 13.11 2.50 -21.27
N ASP A 169 13.57 2.80 -22.48
CA ASP A 169 12.72 2.77 -23.67
C ASP A 169 12.48 1.29 -23.99
N ASP A 170 11.21 0.91 -24.14
CA ASP A 170 10.69 -0.45 -24.37
C ASP A 170 11.71 -1.39 -25.04
N ILE A 171 12.24 -2.36 -24.28
CA ILE A 171 12.58 -3.64 -24.88
C ILE A 171 11.24 -4.38 -24.97
N ASP A 172 10.56 -4.15 -26.08
CA ASP A 172 9.31 -4.76 -26.50
C ASP A 172 9.16 -6.24 -26.10
N GLY A 173 7.93 -6.59 -25.69
CA GLY A 173 7.27 -7.84 -26.11
C GLY A 173 7.28 -9.01 -25.14
#